data_AF-A0A536JER4-F1
#
_entry.id   AF-A0A536JER4-F1
#
_cell.length_a   1.000
_cell.length_b   1.000
_cell.length_c   1.000
_cell.angle_alpha   90.00
_cell.angle_beta   90.00
_cell.angle_gamma   90.00
#
_symmetry.space_group_name_H-M   'P 1'
#
loop_
_entity.id
_entity.type
_entity.pdbx_description
1 polymer ?
#
loop_
_entity_poly.entity_id
_entity_poly.type
_entity_poly.pdbx_seq_one_letter_code
_entity_poly.pdbx_strand_id
1 'polypeptide(L)'
;MPAAVAVAIIVLLGIFGVIVLANRAGSPVTGGLHPTPSTSATSAHPSGSPSAQPSSSPTSGKVAQAVPKYGALNADPVTKVQICTTAAPCNIPGGSPETGSACDLSSCKIEVAVYFSSVQKSVPVAYVVKFFDRCTGQTTDLPGPTTTTPATGYIVAIPTDHWPVSIPRGVKSGAIVAVAQQPAVAASAPLLLGADSC
;
A
#
# COMPACT_ATOMS: atom_id res chain seq x y z
N MET A 1 3.81 48.27 22.67
CA MET A 1 5.22 47.84 22.57
C MET A 1 5.26 46.47 21.89
N PRO A 2 5.78 46.37 20.66
CA PRO A 2 5.95 45.11 19.94
C PRO A 2 7.28 44.45 20.33
N ALA A 3 7.32 43.11 20.43
CA ALA A 3 8.56 42.35 20.57
C ALA A 3 8.70 41.43 19.35
N ALA A 4 9.72 41.71 18.57
CA ALA A 4 10.14 40.99 17.38
C ALA A 4 11.25 39.96 17.70
N VAL A 5 11.55 39.14 16.68
CA VAL A 5 12.80 38.36 16.45
C VAL A 5 12.78 36.96 17.12
N ALA A 6 13.12 35.83 16.48
CA ALA A 6 14.03 35.57 15.36
C ALA A 6 13.60 34.38 14.48
N VAL A 7 14.01 34.45 13.21
CA VAL A 7 14.02 33.36 12.22
C VAL A 7 15.23 32.46 12.45
N ALA A 8 15.05 31.14 12.35
CA ALA A 8 16.14 30.20 12.11
C ALA A 8 15.74 29.25 10.96
N ILE A 9 16.33 29.50 9.79
CA ILE A 9 16.34 28.62 8.62
C ILE A 9 17.56 27.72 8.78
N ILE A 10 17.38 26.40 8.83
CA ILE A 10 18.46 25.44 8.61
C ILE A 10 18.17 24.71 7.30
N VAL A 11 18.91 25.12 6.27
CA VAL A 11 19.12 24.37 5.04
C VAL A 11 20.23 23.36 5.32
N LEU A 12 19.93 22.06 5.26
CA LEU A 12 20.95 21.03 5.11
C LEU A 12 20.81 20.40 3.73
N LEU A 13 21.67 20.88 2.84
CA LEU A 13 21.95 20.35 1.52
C LEU A 13 22.74 19.03 1.65
N GLY A 14 22.31 18.03 0.88
CA GLY A 14 23.22 17.12 0.19
C GLY A 14 23.75 15.92 0.97
N ILE A 15 23.16 14.76 0.70
CA ILE A 15 23.97 13.58 0.36
C ILE A 15 23.24 12.77 -0.72
N PHE A 16 23.78 12.89 -1.92
CA PHE A 16 23.52 12.02 -3.05
C PHE A 16 23.99 10.60 -2.71
N GLY A 17 23.11 9.62 -2.90
CA GLY A 17 23.43 8.20 -2.89
C GLY A 17 22.85 7.54 -4.14
N VAL A 18 23.44 7.82 -5.29
CA VAL A 18 23.25 7.06 -6.53
C VAL A 18 24.00 5.74 -6.39
N ILE A 19 23.32 4.61 -6.57
CA ILE A 19 23.97 3.32 -6.86
C ILE A 19 23.34 2.79 -8.14
N VAL A 20 24.06 2.95 -9.25
CA VAL A 20 23.83 2.24 -10.51
C VAL A 20 25.16 1.64 -10.97
N LEU A 21 25.18 0.29 -10.94
CA LEU A 21 25.74 -0.64 -11.93
C LEU A 21 27.26 -0.66 -12.23
N ALA A 22 27.88 -1.83 -12.04
CA ALA A 22 28.74 -2.44 -13.06
C ALA A 22 28.92 -3.95 -12.84
N ASN A 23 28.44 -4.73 -13.81
CA ASN A 23 28.83 -6.11 -14.05
C ASN A 23 30.17 -6.09 -14.83
N ARG A 24 31.22 -6.79 -14.38
CA ARG A 24 32.40 -7.10 -15.21
C ARG A 24 32.95 -8.48 -14.88
N ALA A 25 33.08 -9.25 -15.95
CA ALA A 25 33.64 -10.59 -16.05
C ALA A 25 35.17 -10.63 -15.87
N GLY A 26 35.70 -11.83 -15.62
CA GLY A 26 37.00 -12.27 -16.15
C GLY A 26 38.12 -12.60 -15.15
N SER A 27 38.25 -13.91 -14.83
CA SER A 27 39.39 -14.83 -14.61
C SER A 27 40.87 -14.34 -14.66
N PRO A 28 41.92 -15.20 -14.41
CA PRO A 28 42.03 -16.56 -13.81
C PRO A 28 43.16 -16.72 -12.75
N VAL A 29 43.18 -17.81 -11.96
CA VAL A 29 44.45 -18.41 -11.43
C VAL A 29 44.37 -19.95 -11.39
N THR A 30 45.04 -20.54 -12.37
CA THR A 30 45.94 -21.71 -12.42
C THR A 30 46.00 -22.75 -11.27
N GLY A 31 45.93 -24.03 -11.66
CA GLY A 31 46.39 -25.23 -10.93
C GLY A 31 45.54 -26.46 -11.30
N GLY A 32 45.84 -27.18 -12.39
CA GLY A 32 46.53 -28.49 -12.40
C GLY A 32 45.65 -29.62 -11.82
N LEU A 33 45.29 -30.75 -12.45
CA LEU A 33 45.90 -31.62 -13.46
C LEU A 33 44.81 -32.47 -14.17
N HIS A 34 45.06 -32.84 -15.43
CA HIS A 34 44.37 -33.86 -16.27
C HIS A 34 45.04 -35.25 -16.05
N PRO A 35 44.67 -36.44 -16.63
CA PRO A 35 43.56 -36.88 -17.54
C PRO A 35 42.76 -38.12 -17.05
N THR A 36 41.60 -38.42 -17.65
CA THR A 36 41.40 -39.69 -18.40
C THR A 36 40.13 -39.66 -19.28
N PRO A 37 40.15 -40.22 -20.50
CA PRO A 37 39.03 -40.17 -21.46
C PRO A 37 38.25 -41.49 -21.56
N SER A 38 37.18 -41.47 -22.39
CA SER A 38 36.35 -42.60 -22.91
C SER A 38 34.98 -42.74 -22.22
N THR A 39 33.81 -42.94 -22.83
CA THR A 39 33.18 -42.79 -24.17
C THR A 39 31.79 -43.43 -24.01
N SER A 40 30.82 -43.04 -24.85
CA SER A 40 29.54 -43.73 -25.17
C SER A 40 28.33 -43.43 -24.25
N ALA A 41 27.45 -42.50 -24.65
CA ALA A 41 26.22 -42.71 -25.45
C ALA A 41 25.01 -43.05 -24.54
N THR A 42 23.88 -42.32 -24.52
CA THR A 42 22.91 -42.16 -25.62
C THR A 42 21.78 -41.18 -25.20
N SER A 43 21.43 -40.22 -26.09
CA SER A 43 20.13 -39.52 -26.31
C SER A 43 19.43 -38.76 -25.15
N ALA A 44 18.81 -37.57 -25.28
CA ALA A 44 18.59 -36.62 -26.37
C ALA A 44 18.19 -35.23 -25.75
N HIS A 45 18.51 -34.16 -26.50
CA HIS A 45 18.30 -32.71 -26.31
C HIS A 45 16.86 -32.30 -26.74
N PRO A 46 16.41 -31.01 -26.77
CA PRO A 46 16.61 -29.76 -25.99
C PRO A 46 15.27 -29.35 -25.29
N SER A 47 15.00 -28.23 -24.62
CA SER A 47 15.16 -26.82 -25.00
C SER A 47 14.67 -25.89 -23.88
N GLY A 48 15.33 -24.75 -23.72
CA GLY A 48 14.62 -23.51 -23.38
C GLY A 48 14.66 -23.06 -21.93
N SER A 49 15.73 -22.36 -21.55
CA SER A 49 15.61 -21.27 -20.57
C SER A 49 14.57 -20.25 -21.06
N PRO A 50 13.76 -19.67 -20.17
CA PRO A 50 13.31 -18.30 -20.37
C PRO A 50 14.05 -17.40 -19.37
N SER A 51 15.17 -16.84 -19.82
CA SER A 51 15.53 -15.47 -19.43
C SER A 51 14.46 -14.55 -20.03
N ALA A 52 13.40 -14.28 -19.29
CA ALA A 52 12.45 -13.24 -19.64
C ALA A 52 12.98 -11.90 -19.12
N GLN A 53 13.84 -11.29 -19.93
CA GLN A 53 14.11 -9.87 -19.91
C GLN A 53 12.79 -9.12 -20.14
N PRO A 54 12.44 -8.06 -19.38
CA PRO A 54 11.24 -7.28 -19.68
C PRO A 54 11.45 -6.57 -21.01
N SER A 55 10.75 -7.02 -22.04
CA SER A 55 10.65 -6.33 -23.32
C SER A 55 9.81 -5.07 -23.12
N SER A 56 10.45 -3.91 -23.28
CA SER A 56 9.76 -2.63 -23.43
C SER A 56 9.17 -2.54 -24.84
N SER A 57 7.95 -3.05 -25.03
CA SER A 57 7.12 -2.73 -26.20
C SER A 57 6.17 -1.58 -25.87
N PRO A 58 6.03 -0.57 -26.75
CA PRO A 58 5.12 0.54 -26.53
C PRO A 58 3.70 0.10 -26.89
N THR A 59 2.99 -0.50 -25.94
CA THR A 59 1.53 -0.64 -26.04
C THR A 59 0.91 0.69 -25.61
N SER A 60 0.06 1.27 -26.46
CA SER A 60 -0.77 2.41 -26.06
C SER A 60 -1.62 2.01 -24.85
N GLY A 61 -1.45 2.72 -23.73
CA GLY A 61 -2.11 2.44 -22.46
C GLY A 61 -1.33 1.43 -21.62
N LYS A 62 -0.54 1.88 -20.65
CA LYS A 62 0.05 0.98 -19.64
C LYS A 62 -1.09 0.47 -18.76
N VAL A 63 -1.15 -0.85 -18.55
CA VAL A 63 -2.16 -1.45 -17.66
C VAL A 63 -1.90 -0.99 -16.22
N ALA A 64 -2.95 -0.59 -15.51
CA ALA A 64 -2.85 -0.19 -14.11
C ALA A 64 -2.42 -1.38 -13.23
N GLN A 65 -1.41 -1.18 -12.40
CA GLN A 65 -0.83 -2.20 -11.54
C GLN A 65 -1.84 -2.69 -10.48
N ALA A 66 -1.65 -3.94 -10.06
CA ALA A 66 -2.41 -4.55 -8.98
C ALA A 66 -2.04 -3.90 -7.63
N VAL A 67 -3.03 -3.72 -6.76
CA VAL A 67 -2.83 -3.10 -5.45
C VAL A 67 -2.12 -4.09 -4.51
N PRO A 68 -1.00 -3.70 -3.87
CA PRO A 68 -0.34 -4.54 -2.88
C PRO A 68 -1.22 -4.86 -1.67
N LYS A 69 -0.92 -5.97 -0.99
CA LYS A 69 -1.54 -6.29 0.29
C LYS A 69 -0.81 -5.54 1.41
N TYR A 70 -1.51 -4.62 2.08
CA TYR A 70 -0.92 -3.76 3.13
C TYR A 70 -1.07 -4.31 4.57
N GLY A 71 -1.73 -5.45 4.74
CA GLY A 71 -1.94 -6.07 6.04
C GLY A 71 -2.79 -7.34 5.95
N ALA A 72 -3.02 -7.98 7.10
CA ALA A 72 -4.02 -9.04 7.20
C ALA A 72 -5.44 -8.46 6.98
N LEU A 73 -6.41 -9.27 6.57
CA LEU A 73 -7.80 -8.82 6.43
C LEU A 73 -8.49 -8.66 7.80
N ASN A 74 -7.93 -9.31 8.81
CA ASN A 74 -8.38 -9.36 10.19
C ASN A 74 -7.18 -9.65 11.11
N ALA A 75 -7.27 -9.23 12.35
CA ALA A 75 -6.32 -9.53 13.42
C ALA A 75 -7.02 -9.26 14.75
N ASP A 76 -7.11 -10.25 15.65
CA ASP A 76 -7.87 -10.09 16.90
C ASP A 76 -7.43 -8.84 17.69
N PRO A 77 -8.35 -7.99 18.17
CA PRO A 77 -9.82 -8.17 18.14
C PRO A 77 -10.53 -7.65 16.88
N VAL A 78 -9.80 -7.11 15.89
CA VAL A 78 -10.35 -6.59 14.62
C VAL A 78 -10.73 -7.72 13.67
N THR A 79 -12.02 -7.83 13.35
CA THR A 79 -12.53 -8.85 12.42
C THR A 79 -12.61 -8.36 10.98
N LYS A 80 -12.73 -7.04 10.79
CA LYS A 80 -12.81 -6.40 9.46
C LYS A 80 -12.50 -4.92 9.56
N VAL A 81 -11.81 -4.39 8.55
CA VAL A 81 -11.71 -2.95 8.27
C VAL A 81 -12.39 -2.70 6.92
N GLN A 82 -13.26 -1.70 6.82
CA GLN A 82 -14.02 -1.45 5.60
C GLN A 82 -14.15 0.05 5.34
N ILE A 83 -13.93 0.45 4.09
CA ILE A 83 -14.27 1.79 3.60
C ILE A 83 -15.76 1.78 3.22
N CYS A 84 -16.53 2.68 3.82
CA CYS A 84 -17.99 2.69 3.76
C CYS A 84 -18.46 3.39 2.50
N THR A 85 -18.84 2.61 1.47
CA THR A 85 -19.29 3.15 0.17
C THR A 85 -20.73 2.71 -0.11
N THR A 86 -21.39 3.30 -1.10
CA THR A 86 -22.72 2.83 -1.53
C THR A 86 -22.68 1.38 -2.03
N ALA A 87 -21.59 0.95 -2.67
CA ALA A 87 -21.42 -0.43 -3.16
C ALA A 87 -21.05 -1.42 -2.05
N ALA A 88 -20.39 -0.95 -0.98
CA ALA A 88 -20.06 -1.73 0.20
C ALA A 88 -20.41 -0.95 1.48
N PRO A 89 -21.71 -0.89 1.85
CA PRO A 89 -22.15 -0.18 3.05
C PRO A 89 -21.57 -0.77 4.32
N CYS A 90 -21.24 0.09 5.27
CA CYS A 90 -20.84 -0.32 6.61
C CYS A 90 -22.07 -0.48 7.49
N ASN A 91 -22.46 -1.72 7.77
CA ASN A 91 -23.58 -1.99 8.66
C ASN A 91 -23.18 -1.69 10.11
N ILE A 92 -23.96 -0.83 10.79
CA ILE A 92 -23.80 -0.50 12.21
C ILE A 92 -24.96 -1.16 12.99
N PRO A 93 -24.67 -2.05 13.95
CA PRO A 93 -25.71 -2.68 14.76
C PRO A 93 -26.60 -1.65 15.46
N GLY A 94 -27.91 -1.70 15.22
CA GLY A 94 -28.89 -0.78 15.81
C GLY A 94 -28.95 0.60 15.13
N GLY A 95 -28.22 0.84 14.04
CA GLY A 95 -28.24 2.08 13.27
C GLY A 95 -28.48 1.85 11.77
N SER A 96 -28.52 2.94 11.01
CA SER A 96 -28.53 2.89 9.55
C SER A 96 -27.14 2.50 9.02
N PRO A 97 -27.05 1.83 7.86
CA PRO A 97 -25.77 1.60 7.21
C PRO A 97 -25.09 2.91 6.81
N GLU A 98 -23.79 3.00 7.03
CA GLU A 98 -22.96 4.14 6.64
C GLU A 98 -22.39 3.93 5.23
N THR A 99 -22.41 4.99 4.43
CA THR A 99 -22.02 4.96 3.00
C THR A 99 -21.31 6.22 2.54
N GLY A 100 -20.88 7.11 3.45
CA GLY A 100 -20.46 8.48 3.13
C GLY A 100 -19.06 8.62 2.53
N SER A 101 -18.36 7.52 2.19
CA SER A 101 -17.12 7.65 1.42
C SER A 101 -17.41 8.10 -0.01
N ALA A 102 -16.89 9.28 -0.34
CA ALA A 102 -16.93 9.87 -1.67
C ALA A 102 -15.50 10.25 -2.07
N CYS A 103 -14.92 9.48 -2.98
CA CYS A 103 -13.55 9.67 -3.43
C CYS A 103 -13.40 9.54 -4.95
N ASP A 104 -12.76 10.54 -5.52
CA ASP A 104 -12.13 10.51 -6.83
C ASP A 104 -10.70 11.06 -6.71
N LEU A 105 -9.97 11.17 -7.82
CA LEU A 105 -8.57 11.61 -7.80
C LEU A 105 -8.38 13.11 -7.51
N SER A 106 -9.46 13.90 -7.52
CA SER A 106 -9.47 15.35 -7.28
C SER A 106 -9.95 15.74 -5.88
N SER A 107 -10.84 14.95 -5.28
CA SER A 107 -11.40 15.14 -3.95
C SER A 107 -11.71 13.80 -3.31
N CYS A 108 -11.32 13.62 -2.06
CA CYS A 108 -11.58 12.37 -1.34
C CYS A 108 -11.92 12.60 0.13
N LYS A 109 -13.06 12.06 0.52
CA LYS A 109 -13.49 11.90 1.90
C LYS A 109 -13.87 10.45 2.12
N ILE A 110 -13.32 9.84 3.16
CA ILE A 110 -13.60 8.43 3.48
C ILE A 110 -14.24 8.30 4.86
N GLU A 111 -15.12 7.34 4.96
CA GLU A 111 -15.58 6.76 6.22
C GLU A 111 -15.01 5.36 6.32
N VAL A 112 -14.44 5.02 7.47
CA VAL A 112 -13.84 3.72 7.70
C VAL A 112 -14.42 3.12 8.97
N ALA A 113 -15.04 1.95 8.84
CA ALA A 113 -15.50 1.16 9.95
C ALA A 113 -14.48 0.09 10.33
N VAL A 114 -14.18 -0.01 11.62
CA VAL A 114 -13.39 -1.08 12.24
C VAL A 114 -14.35 -1.94 13.05
N TYR A 115 -14.47 -3.21 12.65
CA TYR A 115 -15.34 -4.20 13.27
C TYR A 115 -14.54 -5.04 14.27
N PHE A 116 -15.15 -5.33 15.42
CA PHE A 116 -14.51 -6.09 16.49
C PHE A 116 -15.20 -7.44 16.72
N SER A 117 -14.45 -8.42 17.22
CA SER A 117 -14.96 -9.73 17.65
C SER A 117 -15.79 -9.65 18.93
N SER A 118 -15.55 -8.62 19.75
CA SER A 118 -16.22 -8.37 21.03
C SER A 118 -16.27 -6.87 21.34
N VAL A 119 -17.10 -6.48 22.33
CA VAL A 119 -17.27 -5.09 22.75
C VAL A 119 -15.93 -4.51 23.24
N GLN A 120 -15.47 -3.44 22.59
CA GLN A 120 -14.28 -2.68 22.99
C GLN A 120 -14.68 -1.47 23.82
N LYS A 121 -14.18 -1.36 25.06
CA LYS A 121 -14.47 -0.27 26.00
C LYS A 121 -13.22 0.54 26.30
N SER A 122 -13.24 1.84 26.05
CA SER A 122 -12.09 2.73 26.30
C SER A 122 -10.81 2.27 25.58
N VAL A 123 -10.95 1.64 24.42
CA VAL A 123 -9.85 1.14 23.58
C VAL A 123 -9.55 2.13 22.47
N PRO A 124 -8.26 2.48 22.24
CA PRO A 124 -7.83 3.27 21.09
C PRO A 124 -8.14 2.60 19.75
N VAL A 125 -8.62 3.39 18.80
CA VAL A 125 -8.88 2.96 17.42
C VAL A 125 -8.23 3.97 16.49
N ALA A 126 -7.28 3.49 15.69
CA ALA A 126 -6.52 4.31 14.77
C ALA A 126 -6.30 3.58 13.46
N TYR A 127 -6.29 4.31 12.36
CA TYR A 127 -5.88 3.78 11.06
C TYR A 127 -5.03 4.81 10.32
N VAL A 128 -4.25 4.32 9.35
CA VAL A 128 -3.60 5.15 8.33
C VAL A 128 -4.21 4.83 6.98
N VAL A 129 -4.09 5.76 6.04
CA VAL A 129 -4.57 5.58 4.67
C VAL A 129 -3.37 5.33 3.77
N LYS A 130 -3.34 4.20 3.07
CA LYS A 130 -2.36 3.93 2.03
C LYS A 130 -2.95 4.34 0.69
N PHE A 131 -2.29 5.25 -0.01
CA PHE A 131 -2.61 5.57 -1.39
C PHE A 131 -1.59 4.90 -2.31
N PHE A 132 -2.06 4.07 -3.24
CA PHE A 132 -1.22 3.41 -4.23
C PHE A 132 -1.47 4.02 -5.60
N ASP A 133 -0.44 4.64 -6.19
CA ASP A 133 -0.47 5.04 -7.59
C ASP A 133 -0.27 3.80 -8.46
N ARG A 134 -1.34 3.34 -9.10
CA ARG A 134 -1.33 2.13 -9.92
C ARG A 134 -0.56 2.32 -11.23
N CYS A 135 -0.21 3.54 -11.61
CA CYS A 135 0.60 3.80 -12.79
C CYS A 135 2.10 3.72 -12.49
N THR A 136 2.52 4.26 -11.34
CA THR A 136 3.94 4.29 -10.95
C THR A 136 4.35 3.16 -10.03
N GLY A 137 3.39 2.48 -9.40
CA GLY A 137 3.65 1.44 -8.39
C GLY A 137 4.10 2.00 -7.04
N GLN A 138 3.95 3.32 -6.82
CA GLN A 138 4.37 3.96 -5.58
C GLN A 138 3.24 3.98 -4.56
N THR A 139 3.60 3.73 -3.29
CA THR A 139 2.68 3.88 -2.16
C THR A 139 3.03 5.14 -1.39
N THR A 140 2.02 5.96 -1.11
CA THR A 140 2.11 7.12 -0.23
C THR A 140 1.29 6.84 1.02
N ASP A 141 1.91 7.03 2.18
CA ASP A 141 1.23 7.00 3.46
C ASP A 141 0.55 8.34 3.70
N LEU A 142 -0.76 8.30 3.87
CA LEU A 142 -1.60 9.44 4.16
C LEU A 142 -2.12 9.33 5.61
N PRO A 143 -2.29 10.47 6.29
CA PRO A 143 -2.75 10.48 7.67
C PRO A 143 -4.17 9.92 7.79
N GLY A 144 -4.43 9.26 8.91
CA GLY A 144 -5.77 8.85 9.32
C GLY A 144 -6.07 9.31 10.76
N PRO A 145 -7.34 9.23 11.17
CA PRO A 145 -7.79 9.63 12.48
C PRO A 145 -7.37 8.63 13.56
N THR A 146 -7.36 9.12 14.80
CA THR A 146 -7.25 8.32 16.01
C THR A 146 -8.36 8.75 16.95
N THR A 147 -9.04 7.78 17.55
CA THR A 147 -10.07 8.01 18.58
C THR A 147 -9.96 6.97 19.68
N THR A 148 -10.82 7.06 20.68
CA THR A 148 -11.01 6.03 21.71
C THR A 148 -12.48 5.63 21.77
N THR A 149 -12.77 4.33 21.78
CA THR A 149 -14.14 3.83 21.97
C THR A 149 -14.71 4.30 23.30
N PRO A 150 -16.01 4.60 23.42
CA PRO A 150 -16.60 5.02 24.68
C PRO A 150 -16.50 3.96 25.77
N ALA A 151 -16.66 4.37 27.03
CA ALA A 151 -16.69 3.44 28.17
C ALA A 151 -17.90 2.47 28.14
N THR A 152 -18.98 2.86 27.46
CA THR A 152 -20.14 1.98 27.18
C THR A 152 -19.76 0.84 26.23
N GLY A 153 -18.82 1.10 25.33
CA GLY A 153 -18.19 0.16 24.42
C GLY A 153 -18.88 -0.01 23.09
N TYR A 154 -18.09 -0.32 22.06
CA TYR A 154 -18.54 -0.51 20.68
C TYR A 154 -18.07 -1.86 20.11
N ILE A 155 -18.89 -2.45 19.25
CA ILE A 155 -18.51 -3.60 18.39
C ILE A 155 -18.15 -3.17 16.97
N VAL A 156 -18.50 -1.94 16.59
CA VAL A 156 -18.06 -1.27 15.35
C VAL A 156 -17.70 0.16 15.70
N ALA A 157 -16.52 0.61 15.28
CA ALA A 157 -16.09 2.00 15.47
C ALA A 157 -15.86 2.66 14.11
N ILE A 158 -16.38 3.87 13.94
CA ILE A 158 -16.02 4.79 12.87
C ILE A 158 -15.29 5.96 13.52
N PRO A 159 -13.94 6.00 13.45
CA PRO A 159 -13.17 6.98 14.21
C PRO A 159 -13.47 8.44 13.89
N THR A 160 -13.84 8.72 12.64
CA THR A 160 -14.24 10.06 12.20
C THR A 160 -15.19 9.90 11.03
N ASP A 161 -16.21 10.75 11.04
CA ASP A 161 -17.15 10.90 9.95
C ASP A 161 -16.51 11.73 8.81
N HIS A 162 -16.57 11.23 7.57
CA HIS A 162 -16.04 11.89 6.37
C HIS A 162 -14.58 12.42 6.48
N TRP A 163 -13.62 11.58 6.87
CA TRP A 163 -12.21 11.95 6.97
C TRP A 163 -11.63 12.43 5.62
N PRO A 164 -11.08 13.65 5.53
CA PRO A 164 -10.53 14.17 4.28
C PRO A 164 -9.18 13.53 3.95
N VAL A 165 -9.01 13.09 2.70
CA VAL A 165 -7.78 12.47 2.20
C VAL A 165 -7.19 13.32 1.08
N SER A 166 -5.94 13.74 1.26
CA SER A 166 -5.21 14.52 0.25
C SER A 166 -4.50 13.58 -0.73
N ILE A 167 -5.13 13.33 -1.88
CA ILE A 167 -4.56 12.47 -2.93
C ILE A 167 -3.42 13.20 -3.66
N PRO A 168 -2.28 12.54 -3.93
CA PRO A 168 -1.22 13.09 -4.77
C PRO A 168 -1.72 13.52 -6.14
N ARG A 169 -1.31 14.71 -6.58
CA ARG A 169 -1.74 15.27 -7.87
C ARG A 169 -1.10 14.54 -9.05
N GLY A 170 -1.78 14.58 -10.21
CA GLY A 170 -1.26 14.06 -11.47
C GLY A 170 -1.38 12.53 -11.64
N VAL A 171 -2.03 11.85 -10.70
CA VAL A 171 -2.32 10.42 -10.80
C VAL A 171 -3.48 10.20 -11.76
N LYS A 172 -3.44 9.13 -12.57
CA LYS A 172 -4.53 8.71 -13.48
C LYS A 172 -5.33 7.51 -12.96
N SER A 173 -4.65 6.62 -12.23
CA SER A 173 -5.20 5.41 -11.66
C SER A 173 -4.61 5.21 -10.27
N GLY A 174 -5.47 5.14 -9.26
CA GLY A 174 -5.06 5.03 -7.86
C GLY A 174 -5.87 3.98 -7.11
N ALA A 175 -5.42 3.66 -5.91
CA ALA A 175 -6.21 2.89 -4.97
C ALA A 175 -5.99 3.41 -3.54
N ILE A 176 -7.04 3.38 -2.74
CA ILE A 176 -6.99 3.68 -1.31
C ILE A 176 -7.21 2.40 -0.52
N VAL A 177 -6.38 2.19 0.51
CA VAL A 177 -6.55 1.12 1.50
C VAL A 177 -6.46 1.73 2.89
N ALA A 178 -7.47 1.50 3.73
CA ALA A 178 -7.41 1.85 5.14
C ALA A 178 -6.72 0.72 5.91
N VAL A 179 -5.70 1.05 6.71
CA VAL A 179 -4.94 0.09 7.50
C VAL A 179 -5.04 0.47 8.97
N ALA A 180 -5.85 -0.28 9.72
CA ALA A 180 -5.92 -0.16 11.17
C ALA A 180 -4.53 -0.39 11.78
N GLN A 181 -4.18 0.43 12.76
CA GLN A 181 -2.95 0.33 13.56
C GLN A 181 -3.27 -0.06 15.00
N GLN A 182 -4.48 0.27 15.46
CA GLN A 182 -4.98 -0.04 16.79
C GLN A 182 -6.44 -0.48 16.70
N PRO A 183 -6.86 -1.45 17.53
CA PRO A 183 -6.07 -2.21 18.49
C PRO A 183 -5.18 -3.29 17.86
N ALA A 184 -5.41 -3.63 16.58
CA ALA A 184 -4.62 -4.61 15.83
C ALA A 184 -4.48 -4.18 14.37
N VAL A 185 -3.46 -4.72 13.69
CA VAL A 185 -3.16 -4.37 12.30
C VAL A 185 -4.00 -5.19 11.34
N ALA A 186 -4.95 -4.55 10.67
CA ALA A 186 -5.77 -5.13 9.62
C ALA A 186 -6.03 -4.09 8.51
N ALA A 187 -6.21 -4.55 7.29
CA ALA A 187 -6.38 -3.71 6.10
C ALA A 187 -7.72 -3.96 5.43
N SER A 188 -8.31 -2.89 4.90
CA SER A 188 -9.52 -2.97 4.09
C SER A 188 -9.24 -3.60 2.72
N ALA A 189 -10.32 -3.97 2.03
CA ALA A 189 -10.25 -4.09 0.58
C ALA A 189 -9.87 -2.73 -0.06
N PRO A 190 -9.20 -2.71 -1.22
CA PRO A 190 -8.88 -1.47 -1.91
C PRO A 190 -10.10 -0.81 -2.53
N LEU A 191 -10.19 0.51 -2.38
CA LEU A 191 -11.08 1.36 -3.16
C LEU A 191 -10.32 1.89 -4.38
N LEU A 192 -10.67 1.40 -5.57
CA LEU A 192 -10.04 1.84 -6.82
C LEU A 192 -10.56 3.22 -7.24
N LEU A 193 -9.65 4.08 -7.71
CA LEU A 193 -9.93 5.45 -8.11
C LEU A 193 -9.38 5.72 -9.52
N GLY A 194 -10.13 6.50 -10.30
CA GLY A 194 -9.72 6.91 -11.65
C GLY A 194 -9.86 5.81 -12.71
N ALA A 195 -9.01 5.85 -13.71
CA ALA A 195 -9.06 4.95 -14.86
C ALA A 195 -8.47 3.56 -14.55
N ASP A 196 -8.81 2.57 -15.36
CA ASP A 196 -8.18 1.23 -15.31
C ASP A 196 -6.86 1.14 -16.10
N SER A 197 -6.42 2.27 -16.67
CA SER A 197 -5.21 2.38 -17.48
C SER A 197 -4.42 3.66 -17.20
N CYS A 198 -3.18 3.67 -17.66
CA CYS A 198 -2.21 4.74 -17.57
C CYS A 198 -1.78 5.20 -18.98
#